data_AF-A0A6I0EHJ3-F1
#
_entry.id   AF-A0A6I0EHJ3-F1
#
_cell.length_a   1.000
_cell.length_b   1.000
_cell.length_c   1.000
_cell.angle_alpha   90.00
_cell.angle_beta   90.00
_cell.angle_gamma   90.00
#
_symmetry.space_group_name_H-M   'P 1'
#
loop_
_entity.id
_entity.type
_entity.pdbx_description
1 polymer ?
#
loop_
_entity_poly.entity_id
_entity_poly.type
_entity_poly.pdbx_seq_one_letter_code
_entity_poly.pdbx_strand_id
1 'polypeptide(L)'
;MNRHLLGITGVFITACAAGALVMFGGASAGADQDVARKPVLFRIGTFQRADVMVAYHRSKQHDDVMKELIRKRDEARATGDEARVKELETQGAAMQERAHRQLAGEAPITNILAHLKEAWPAIAREAGVDAIVEATLFASENVETVDVTSLVVKQFPSAHPDRKPAEPKAGG
;
A
#
# COMPACT_ATOMS: atom_id res chain seq x y z
N MET A 1 16.89 28.65 -75.98
CA MET A 1 18.00 28.31 -76.90
C MET A 1 17.95 26.81 -77.14
N ASN A 2 17.39 26.41 -78.28
CA ASN A 2 17.40 25.02 -78.76
C ASN A 2 18.83 24.64 -79.12
N ARG A 3 19.18 23.35 -78.93
CA ARG A 3 19.99 22.58 -79.88
C ARG A 3 19.79 21.09 -79.68
N HIS A 4 19.31 20.47 -80.76
CA HIS A 4 19.16 19.04 -81.02
C HIS A 4 20.50 18.31 -81.19
N LEU A 5 20.42 16.96 -81.15
CA LEU A 5 21.14 15.90 -81.89
C LEU A 5 21.71 14.85 -80.92
N LEU A 6 21.79 13.55 -81.19
CA LEU A 6 21.25 12.60 -82.18
C LEU A 6 21.83 11.24 -81.73
N GLY A 7 21.20 10.10 -82.03
CA GLY A 7 21.94 8.81 -82.05
C GLY A 7 21.17 7.59 -81.58
N ILE A 8 20.37 7.02 -82.49
CA ILE A 8 19.72 5.71 -82.39
C ILE A 8 20.70 4.65 -82.92
N THR A 9 20.92 3.54 -82.20
CA THR A 9 21.32 2.25 -82.79
C THR A 9 21.02 1.09 -81.84
N GLY A 10 20.33 0.06 -82.33
CA GLY A 10 20.45 -1.31 -81.81
C GLY A 10 19.18 -1.92 -81.23
N VAL A 11 18.31 -2.44 -82.10
CA VAL A 11 17.27 -3.42 -81.78
C VAL A 11 17.94 -4.78 -81.49
N PHE A 12 17.65 -5.40 -80.35
CA PHE A 12 17.62 -6.86 -80.22
C PHE A 12 16.41 -7.25 -79.37
N ILE A 13 15.48 -7.95 -80.01
CA ILE A 13 14.34 -8.63 -79.41
C ILE A 13 14.87 -9.95 -78.83
N THR A 14 14.46 -10.35 -77.63
CA THR A 14 13.72 -11.62 -77.35
C THR A 14 13.75 -12.03 -75.86
N ALA A 15 12.54 -12.09 -75.30
CA ALA A 15 11.97 -13.01 -74.30
C ALA A 15 12.44 -13.07 -72.82
N CYS A 16 11.44 -12.80 -71.97
CA CYS A 16 11.03 -13.55 -70.78
C CYS A 16 12.01 -13.74 -69.61
N ALA A 17 11.87 -12.87 -68.61
CA ALA A 17 11.78 -13.32 -67.22
C ALA A 17 10.98 -12.30 -66.41
N ALA A 18 9.90 -12.76 -65.78
CA ALA A 18 9.13 -12.01 -64.80
C ALA A 18 10.02 -11.70 -63.59
N GLY A 19 10.42 -10.44 -63.44
CA GLY A 19 11.12 -9.92 -62.27
C GLY A 19 10.20 -8.94 -61.55
N ALA A 20 9.71 -9.34 -60.39
CA ALA A 20 8.82 -8.55 -59.56
C ALA A 20 9.47 -7.21 -59.16
N LEU A 21 8.73 -6.14 -59.41
CA LEU A 21 8.98 -4.81 -58.88
C LEU A 21 8.59 -4.80 -57.40
N VAL A 22 9.56 -4.61 -56.51
CA VAL A 22 9.29 -4.03 -55.18
C VAL A 22 10.25 -2.86 -54.97
N MET A 23 9.62 -1.70 -54.83
CA MET A 23 10.21 -0.39 -54.66
C MET A 23 11.06 -0.30 -53.39
N PHE A 24 12.16 0.43 -53.49
CA PHE A 24 12.88 1.02 -52.36
C PHE A 24 11.93 1.95 -51.59
N GLY A 25 11.60 1.59 -50.35
CA GLY A 25 10.86 2.43 -49.40
C GLY A 25 11.51 2.26 -48.04
N GLY A 26 12.00 3.36 -47.48
CA GLY A 26 12.98 3.40 -46.42
C GLY A 26 12.64 2.60 -45.16
N ALA A 27 13.72 2.14 -44.52
CA ALA A 27 13.71 1.67 -43.16
C ALA A 27 13.03 2.69 -42.24
N SER A 28 11.86 2.34 -41.73
CA SER A 28 11.50 2.67 -40.36
C SER A 28 11.50 1.35 -39.61
N ALA A 29 12.71 0.88 -39.28
CA ALA A 29 12.86 0.18 -38.03
C ALA A 29 12.34 1.16 -36.98
N GLY A 30 11.08 0.97 -36.56
CA GLY A 30 10.65 1.42 -35.25
C GLY A 30 11.60 0.72 -34.28
N ALA A 31 12.74 1.36 -34.03
CA ALA A 31 13.41 1.20 -32.77
C ALA A 31 12.32 1.54 -31.76
N ASP A 32 11.72 0.48 -31.21
CA ASP A 32 11.18 0.52 -29.88
C ASP A 32 12.34 1.03 -29.03
N GLN A 33 12.38 2.35 -28.91
CA GLN A 33 13.26 3.03 -28.00
C GLN A 33 12.66 2.70 -26.64
N ASP A 34 12.98 1.50 -26.17
CA ASP A 34 13.16 1.22 -24.77
C ASP A 34 14.33 2.13 -24.34
N VAL A 35 14.02 3.44 -24.25
CA VAL A 35 14.86 4.42 -23.60
C VAL A 35 14.98 3.85 -22.22
N ALA A 36 16.13 3.22 -21.94
CA ALA A 36 16.48 2.66 -20.65
C ALA A 36 16.11 3.68 -19.59
N ARG A 37 14.89 3.55 -19.03
CA ARG A 37 14.41 4.44 -18.00
C ARG A 37 15.29 4.08 -16.84
N LYS A 38 16.10 5.05 -16.42
CA LYS A 38 16.83 4.94 -15.15
C LYS A 38 15.81 4.44 -14.12
N PRO A 39 16.06 3.30 -13.46
CA PRO A 39 15.05 2.69 -12.62
C PRO A 39 14.62 3.72 -11.57
N VAL A 40 13.32 4.03 -11.57
CA VAL A 40 12.74 4.88 -10.53
C VAL A 40 12.73 4.03 -9.28
N LEU A 41 13.62 4.35 -8.34
CA LEU A 41 13.63 3.71 -7.04
C LEU A 41 12.43 4.26 -6.26
N PHE A 42 11.40 3.44 -6.11
CA PHE A 42 10.21 3.78 -5.32
C PHE A 42 10.37 3.23 -3.90
N ARG A 43 10.11 4.04 -2.87
CA ARG A 43 10.33 3.64 -1.47
C ARG A 43 9.00 3.39 -0.78
N ILE A 44 8.79 2.18 -0.28
CA ILE A 44 7.55 1.76 0.40
C ILE A 44 7.83 1.51 1.88
N GLY A 45 7.14 2.24 2.75
CA GLY A 45 7.06 1.93 4.17
C GLY A 45 6.20 0.71 4.42
N THR A 46 6.67 -0.25 5.20
CA THR A 46 5.91 -1.43 5.64
C THR A 46 5.73 -1.42 7.15
N PHE A 47 4.62 -1.96 7.68
CA PHE A 47 4.41 -2.07 9.12
C PHE A 47 3.77 -3.39 9.55
N GLN A 48 4.25 -3.95 10.66
CA GLN A 48 3.68 -5.20 11.17
C GLN A 48 2.33 -4.95 11.84
N ARG A 49 1.26 -5.55 11.30
CA ARG A 49 -0.11 -5.46 11.83
C ARG A 49 -0.21 -5.84 13.29
N ALA A 50 0.40 -6.96 13.68
CA ALA A 50 0.32 -7.47 15.05
C ALA A 50 0.88 -6.45 16.05
N ASP A 51 1.99 -5.80 15.74
CA ASP A 51 2.62 -4.80 16.60
C ASP A 51 1.75 -3.53 16.74
N VAL A 52 1.18 -3.07 15.63
CA VAL A 52 0.25 -1.93 15.62
C VAL A 52 -1.00 -2.23 16.46
N MET A 53 -1.54 -3.44 16.35
CA MET A 53 -2.68 -3.87 17.15
C MET A 53 -2.36 -3.94 18.64
N VAL A 54 -1.25 -4.58 19.01
CA VAL A 54 -0.82 -4.67 20.41
C VAL A 54 -0.57 -3.29 20.99
N ALA A 55 0.06 -2.39 20.22
CA ALA A 55 0.27 -1.01 20.62
C ALA A 55 -1.06 -0.28 20.85
N TYR A 56 -2.01 -0.36 19.92
CA TYR A 56 -3.33 0.27 20.07
C TYR A 56 -4.07 -0.25 21.31
N HIS A 57 -4.16 -1.56 21.52
CA HIS A 57 -4.90 -2.11 22.67
C HIS A 57 -4.24 -1.82 24.02
N ARG A 58 -2.94 -1.49 24.04
CA ARG A 58 -2.23 -1.02 25.25
C ARG A 58 -2.21 0.50 25.38
N SER A 59 -2.73 1.22 24.39
CA SER A 59 -2.61 2.67 24.32
C SER A 59 -3.59 3.39 25.23
N LYS A 60 -3.27 4.63 25.56
CA LYS A 60 -4.19 5.56 26.21
C LYS A 60 -5.48 5.73 25.41
N GLN A 61 -5.42 5.75 24.08
CA GLN A 61 -6.59 5.92 23.23
C GLN A 61 -7.60 4.78 23.44
N HIS A 62 -7.15 3.53 23.51
CA HIS A 62 -8.04 2.40 23.76
C HIS A 62 -8.57 2.40 25.21
N ASP A 63 -7.70 2.71 26.17
CA ASP A 63 -8.07 2.81 27.58
C ASP A 63 -9.15 3.88 27.81
N ASP A 64 -9.04 5.05 27.18
CA ASP A 64 -10.04 6.12 27.26
C ASP A 64 -11.40 5.67 26.69
N VAL A 65 -11.41 4.93 25.57
CA VAL A 65 -12.65 4.36 25.01
C VAL A 65 -13.29 3.37 25.99
N MET A 66 -12.51 2.49 26.61
CA MET A 66 -13.01 1.49 27.55
C MET A 66 -13.54 2.12 28.84
N LYS A 67 -12.81 3.11 29.40
CA LYS A 67 -13.24 3.87 30.57
C LYS A 67 -14.56 4.58 30.32
N GLU A 68 -14.71 5.20 29.16
CA GLU A 68 -15.94 5.89 28.79
C GLU A 68 -17.13 4.93 28.65
N LEU A 69 -16.91 3.75 28.07
CA LEU A 69 -17.94 2.71 27.96
C LEU A 69 -18.39 2.22 29.35
N ILE A 70 -17.44 1.94 30.23
CA ILE A 70 -17.69 1.51 31.62
C ILE A 70 -18.44 2.59 32.38
N ARG A 71 -17.97 3.85 32.32
CA ARG A 71 -18.62 4.99 32.98
C ARG A 71 -20.08 5.12 32.56
N LYS A 72 -20.36 5.12 31.25
CA LYS A 72 -21.72 5.20 30.71
C LYS A 72 -22.62 4.06 31.19
N ARG A 73 -22.07 2.85 31.29
CA ARG A 73 -22.82 1.67 31.75
C ARG A 73 -23.15 1.79 33.24
N ASP A 74 -22.19 2.24 34.04
CA ASP A 74 -22.38 2.38 35.48
C ASP A 74 -23.36 3.52 35.81
N GLU A 75 -23.33 4.61 35.03
CA GLU A 75 -24.34 5.68 35.09
C GLU A 75 -25.75 5.16 34.76
N ALA A 76 -25.90 4.42 33.66
CA ALA A 76 -27.18 3.81 33.28
C ALA A 76 -27.69 2.85 34.35
N ARG A 77 -26.79 2.05 34.96
CA ARG A 77 -27.13 1.15 36.06
C ARG A 77 -27.59 1.91 37.31
N ALA A 78 -26.93 3.01 37.64
CA ALA A 78 -27.30 3.85 38.78
C ALA A 78 -28.69 4.49 38.61
N THR A 79 -29.11 4.78 37.37
CA THR A 79 -30.43 5.33 37.06
C THR A 79 -31.49 4.26 36.76
N GLY A 80 -31.14 2.97 36.81
CA GLY A 80 -32.05 1.87 36.49
C GLY A 80 -32.45 1.76 35.02
N ASP A 81 -31.66 2.33 34.10
CA ASP A 81 -31.88 2.25 32.66
C ASP A 81 -31.33 0.93 32.09
N GLU A 82 -32.07 -0.15 32.33
CA GLU A 82 -31.68 -1.51 31.91
C GLU A 82 -31.52 -1.65 30.39
N ALA A 83 -32.29 -0.89 29.60
CA ALA A 83 -32.16 -0.89 28.14
C ALA A 83 -30.80 -0.35 27.72
N ARG A 84 -30.38 0.76 28.33
CA ARG A 84 -29.07 1.36 28.07
C ARG A 84 -27.91 0.52 28.59
N VAL A 85 -28.06 -0.12 29.75
CA VAL A 85 -27.06 -1.08 30.26
C VAL A 85 -26.84 -2.20 29.25
N LYS A 86 -27.91 -2.84 28.77
CA LYS A 86 -27.82 -3.94 27.81
C LYS A 86 -27.19 -3.52 26.49
N GLU A 87 -27.50 -2.32 26.00
CA GLU A 87 -26.89 -1.77 24.78
C GLU A 87 -25.37 -1.63 24.93
N LEU A 88 -24.91 -1.04 26.04
CA LEU A 88 -23.50 -0.80 26.32
C LEU A 88 -22.71 -2.11 26.55
N GLU A 89 -23.33 -3.10 27.21
CA GLU A 89 -22.75 -4.43 27.35
C GLU A 89 -22.62 -5.14 26.00
N THR A 90 -23.64 -5.03 25.14
CA THR A 90 -23.61 -5.56 23.77
C THR A 90 -22.51 -4.87 22.95
N GLN A 91 -22.34 -3.56 23.09
CA GLN A 91 -21.27 -2.80 22.45
C GLN A 91 -19.89 -3.29 22.92
N GLY A 92 -19.70 -3.49 24.24
CA GLY A 92 -18.45 -4.01 24.80
C GLY A 92 -18.10 -5.40 24.28
N ALA A 93 -19.08 -6.31 24.26
CA ALA A 93 -18.90 -7.66 23.70
C ALA A 93 -18.55 -7.62 22.21
N ALA A 94 -19.23 -6.78 21.41
CA ALA A 94 -18.93 -6.61 20.00
C ALA A 94 -17.52 -6.04 19.75
N MET A 95 -17.04 -5.15 20.62
CA MET A 95 -15.67 -4.64 20.56
C MET A 95 -14.64 -5.72 20.86
N GLN A 96 -14.87 -6.56 21.88
CA GLN A 96 -13.98 -7.67 22.22
C GLN A 96 -13.92 -8.71 21.10
N GLU A 97 -15.08 -9.10 20.57
CA GLU A 97 -15.19 -10.02 19.44
C GLU A 97 -14.46 -9.49 18.20
N ARG A 98 -14.63 -8.19 17.88
CA ARG A 98 -13.87 -7.56 16.80
C ARG A 98 -12.36 -7.65 17.05
N ALA A 99 -11.90 -7.38 18.26
CA ALA A 99 -10.47 -7.45 18.60
C ALA A 99 -9.92 -8.87 18.40
N HIS A 100 -10.65 -9.91 18.81
CA HIS A 100 -10.26 -11.30 18.57
C HIS A 100 -10.13 -11.63 17.08
N ARG A 101 -11.13 -11.29 16.26
CA ARG A 101 -11.06 -11.49 14.81
C ARG A 101 -9.94 -10.68 14.15
N GLN A 102 -9.68 -9.47 14.65
CA GLN A 102 -8.57 -8.67 14.16
C GLN A 102 -7.22 -9.30 14.52
N LEU A 103 -7.06 -9.90 15.71
CA LEU A 103 -5.82 -10.59 16.08
C LEU A 103 -5.62 -11.88 15.27
N ALA A 104 -6.71 -12.55 14.91
CA ALA A 104 -6.70 -13.75 14.07
C ALA A 104 -6.47 -13.45 12.57
N GLY A 105 -6.40 -12.19 12.15
CA GLY A 105 -6.28 -11.83 10.74
C GLY A 105 -7.61 -11.74 9.97
N GLU A 106 -8.72 -12.12 10.60
CA GLU A 106 -10.04 -12.34 9.98
C GLU A 106 -10.86 -11.07 9.76
N ALA A 107 -10.48 -9.96 10.40
CA ALA A 107 -11.15 -8.67 10.26
C ALA A 107 -10.15 -7.54 9.95
N PRO A 108 -10.53 -6.51 9.18
CA PRO A 108 -9.66 -5.39 8.88
C PRO A 108 -9.39 -4.55 10.15
N ILE A 109 -8.21 -3.92 10.23
CA ILE A 109 -7.83 -3.00 11.32
C ILE A 109 -8.09 -1.53 10.98
N THR A 110 -8.98 -1.24 10.02
CA THR A 110 -9.24 0.11 9.51
C THR A 110 -9.70 1.08 10.61
N ASN A 111 -10.44 0.61 11.62
CA ASN A 111 -10.81 1.41 12.78
C ASN A 111 -9.59 1.85 13.62
N ILE A 112 -8.54 1.02 13.69
CA ILE A 112 -7.30 1.35 14.39
C ILE A 112 -6.49 2.35 13.56
N LEU A 113 -6.33 2.09 12.26
CA LEU A 113 -5.59 2.95 11.33
C LEU A 113 -6.23 4.35 11.17
N ALA A 114 -7.55 4.46 11.39
CA ALA A 114 -8.24 5.74 11.38
C ALA A 114 -7.74 6.72 12.45
N HIS A 115 -7.23 6.23 13.59
CA HIS A 115 -6.61 7.08 14.62
C HIS A 115 -5.30 7.72 14.16
N LEU A 116 -4.70 7.22 13.09
CA LEU A 116 -3.42 7.67 12.55
C LEU A 116 -3.56 8.52 11.29
N LYS A 117 -4.80 8.84 10.87
CA LYS A 117 -5.09 9.52 9.60
C LYS A 117 -4.20 10.75 9.37
N GLU A 118 -4.06 11.60 10.40
CA GLU A 118 -3.28 12.83 10.34
C GLU A 118 -1.77 12.60 10.54
N ALA A 119 -1.37 11.47 11.11
CA ALA A 119 0.02 11.11 11.37
C ALA A 119 0.73 10.53 10.13
N TRP A 120 -0.01 9.90 9.21
CA TRP A 120 0.57 9.23 8.04
C TRP A 120 1.50 10.11 7.20
N PRO A 121 1.15 11.37 6.86
CA PRO A 121 2.06 12.22 6.09
C PRO A 121 3.37 12.53 6.83
N ALA A 122 3.32 12.65 8.16
CA ALA A 122 4.52 12.89 8.96
C ALA A 122 5.42 11.65 9.02
N ILE A 123 4.83 10.47 9.25
CA ILE A 123 5.55 9.19 9.24
C ILE A 123 6.21 8.95 7.89
N ALA A 124 5.50 9.21 6.79
CA ALA A 124 6.04 9.02 5.45
C ALA A 124 7.25 9.94 5.18
N ARG A 125 7.16 11.22 5.57
CA ARG A 125 8.27 12.17 5.45
C ARG A 125 9.46 11.79 6.34
N GLU A 126 9.23 11.36 7.58
CA GLU A 126 10.28 10.95 8.51
C GLU A 126 11.04 9.72 8.01
N ALA A 127 10.34 8.75 7.42
CA ALA A 127 10.95 7.57 6.81
C ALA A 127 11.51 7.81 5.39
N GLY A 128 11.13 8.93 4.76
CA GLY A 128 11.45 9.25 3.37
C GLY A 128 10.83 8.26 2.37
N VAL A 129 9.61 7.80 2.63
CA VAL A 129 8.89 6.84 1.79
C VAL A 129 7.76 7.52 1.00
N ASP A 130 7.45 6.95 -0.16
CA ASP A 130 6.44 7.47 -1.09
C ASP A 130 5.04 6.89 -0.79
N ALA A 131 4.98 5.72 -0.16
CA ALA A 131 3.76 5.06 0.26
C ALA A 131 3.98 4.28 1.56
N ILE A 132 2.90 4.01 2.31
CA ILE A 132 2.92 3.13 3.48
C ILE A 132 1.86 2.05 3.31
N VAL A 133 2.25 0.79 3.49
CA VAL A 133 1.39 -0.39 3.43
C VAL A 133 1.63 -1.28 4.65
N GLU A 134 0.73 -2.21 4.93
CA GLU A 134 0.90 -3.18 6.03
C GLU A 134 2.08 -4.12 5.73
N ALA A 135 2.01 -4.91 4.66
CA ALA A 135 3.14 -5.74 4.24
C ALA A 135 3.21 -5.85 2.72
N THR A 136 4.41 -6.11 2.21
CA THR A 136 4.66 -6.40 0.80
C THR A 136 4.88 -7.89 0.61
N LEU A 137 4.06 -8.54 -0.23
CA LEU A 137 4.29 -9.94 -0.62
C LEU A 137 5.40 -10.09 -1.66
N PHE A 138 5.64 -9.03 -2.44
CA PHE A 138 6.65 -8.97 -3.49
C PHE A 138 7.06 -7.51 -3.68
N ALA A 139 8.36 -7.29 -3.90
CA ALA A 139 8.93 -6.02 -4.34
C ALA A 139 9.94 -6.33 -5.44
N SER A 140 9.84 -5.65 -6.58
CA SER A 140 10.84 -5.73 -7.65
C SER A 140 12.14 -5.03 -7.24
N GLU A 141 13.23 -5.24 -7.98
CA GLU A 141 14.53 -4.59 -7.73
C GLU A 141 14.48 -3.05 -7.71
N ASN A 142 13.48 -2.46 -8.35
CA ASN A 142 13.27 -1.00 -8.39
C ASN A 142 12.44 -0.47 -7.20
N VAL A 143 12.11 -1.30 -6.21
CA VAL A 143 11.34 -0.93 -5.02
C VAL A 143 12.16 -1.21 -3.77
N GLU A 144 12.42 -0.17 -3.00
CA GLU A 144 13.01 -0.29 -1.66
C GLU A 144 11.89 -0.40 -0.62
N THR A 145 11.97 -1.38 0.27
CA THR A 145 11.06 -1.48 1.42
C THR A 145 11.74 -0.99 2.68
N VAL A 146 11.03 -0.19 3.47
CA VAL A 146 11.52 0.41 4.72
C VAL A 146 10.56 0.03 5.83
N ASP A 147 11.05 -0.63 6.87
CA ASP A 147 10.21 -0.92 8.05
C ASP A 147 9.93 0.39 8.83
N VAL A 148 8.65 0.77 8.88
CA VAL A 148 8.17 1.95 9.61
C VAL A 148 7.40 1.57 10.88
N THR A 149 7.36 0.28 11.26
CA THR A 149 6.58 -0.23 12.40
C THR A 149 6.80 0.59 13.66
N SER A 150 8.05 0.91 13.99
CA SER A 150 8.38 1.72 15.18
C SER A 150 7.79 3.14 15.14
N LEU A 151 7.75 3.77 13.97
CA LEU A 151 7.17 5.11 13.79
C LEU A 151 5.65 5.10 13.95
N VAL A 152 5.01 4.03 13.48
CA VAL A 152 3.57 3.81 13.62
C VAL A 152 3.21 3.52 15.07
N VAL A 153 3.91 2.58 15.71
CA VAL A 153 3.69 2.19 17.12
C VAL A 153 3.87 3.38 18.07
N LYS A 154 4.82 4.27 17.81
CA LYS A 154 5.05 5.49 18.61
C LYS A 154 3.83 6.42 18.68
N GLN A 155 2.90 6.34 17.72
CA GLN A 155 1.66 7.13 17.74
C GLN A 155 0.62 6.61 18.76
N PHE A 156 0.85 5.43 19.32
CA PHE A 156 0.01 4.80 20.33
C PHE A 156 0.72 4.77 21.69
N PRO A 157 0.77 5.89 22.42
CA PRO A 157 1.41 5.95 23.73
C PRO A 157 0.73 4.98 24.70
N SER A 158 1.54 4.19 25.42
CA SER A 158 1.06 3.22 26.42
C SER A 158 0.25 3.90 27.52
N ALA A 159 -0.89 3.30 27.89
CA ALA A 159 -1.65 3.70 29.08
C ALA A 159 -0.91 3.35 30.39
N HIS A 160 0.03 2.41 30.33
CA HIS A 160 0.84 1.95 31.48
C HIS A 160 2.32 1.93 31.07
N PRO A 161 3.01 3.09 31.11
CA PRO A 161 4.40 3.20 30.65
C PRO A 161 5.38 2.36 31.49
N ASP A 162 5.08 2.13 32.77
CA ASP A 162 5.97 1.42 33.70
C ASP A 162 5.79 -0.11 33.68
N ARG A 163 4.84 -0.62 32.88
CA ARG A 163 4.55 -2.06 32.82
C ARG A 163 5.52 -2.72 31.83
N LYS A 164 6.33 -3.68 32.31
CA LYS A 164 7.25 -4.46 31.46
C LYS A 164 6.49 -5.02 30.24
N PRO A 165 7.02 -4.90 29.01
CA PRO A 165 6.39 -5.49 27.83
C PRO A 165 6.14 -6.97 28.06
N ALA A 166 4.94 -7.46 27.74
CA ALA A 166 4.70 -8.90 27.80
C ALA A 166 5.63 -9.60 26.82
N GLU A 167 6.44 -10.53 27.31
CA GLU A 167 7.31 -11.37 26.49
C GLU A 167 6.44 -12.17 25.51
N PRO A 168 6.83 -12.27 24.22
CA PRO A 168 6.11 -13.11 23.28
C PRO A 168 6.13 -14.54 23.81
N LYS A 169 4.93 -15.12 24.02
CA LYS A 169 4.81 -16.54 24.33
C LYS A 169 5.31 -17.29 23.10
N ALA A 170 6.46 -17.95 23.20
CA ALA A 170 6.93 -18.88 22.17
C ALA A 170 5.81 -19.89 21.89
N GLY A 171 5.36 -19.96 20.64
CA GLY A 171 4.26 -20.81 20.21
C GLY A 171 4.52 -22.27 20.55
N GLY A 172 3.45 -22.96 21.00
CA GLY A 172 3.38 -24.41 21.10
C GLY A 172 2.70 -25.01 19.89
#